data_AF-A0A183GEU2-F1
#
_entry.id   AF-A0A183GEU2-F1
#
_cell.length_a   1.000
_cell.length_b   1.000
_cell.length_c   1.000
_cell.angle_alpha   90.00
_cell.angle_beta   90.00
_cell.angle_gamma   90.00
#
_symmetry.space_group_name_H-M   'P 1'
#
loop_
_entity.id
_entity.type
_entity.pdbx_description
1 polymer ?
#
loop_
_entity_poly.entity_id
_entity_poly.type
_entity_poly.pdbx_seq_one_letter_code
_entity_poly.pdbx_strand_id
1 'polypeptide(L)'
;MEYAGDDFPLLLKAKPFIDLLDYVRDEPYGSRCARAVLTAVIRMFEVGSVYDFVITEQVRVIDRIVSSALDRPLLSSDPDRHLAFLCHARSVLFQSDGCIAHVVTLMMSFAFRFYLSQRSSSRKADFMRAVIANLFVTILSLSDPVLQFKFSLRTVYLSLLAKSIPQTEALLGFCLEILESLPLSASECVPLFKQFLAVLVFVPDVPQRPVLSVFTAFVNVIERYVVIGNFEKIIQETTSYHEDISKTFVSGSTRLASVSVLSKELYII
;
A
#
# COMPACT_ATOMS: atom_id res chain seq x y z
N MET A 1 23.48 24.25 -26.11
CA MET A 1 23.61 24.51 -24.66
C MET A 1 23.71 23.16 -24.01
N GLU A 2 24.88 22.78 -23.54
CA GLU A 2 25.05 21.58 -22.73
C GLU A 2 24.42 21.86 -21.36
N TYR A 3 23.45 21.03 -20.98
CA TYR A 3 22.75 21.14 -19.70
C TYR A 3 23.66 20.54 -18.62
N ALA A 4 24.21 21.38 -17.74
CA ALA A 4 24.93 20.89 -16.57
C ALA A 4 23.90 20.33 -15.57
N GLY A 5 24.05 19.07 -15.16
CA GLY A 5 23.06 18.35 -14.33
C GLY A 5 22.75 18.98 -12.95
N ASP A 6 23.47 20.04 -12.55
CA ASP A 6 23.32 20.74 -11.28
C ASP A 6 22.19 21.80 -11.26
N ASP A 7 21.69 22.21 -12.42
CA ASP A 7 20.65 23.26 -12.50
C ASP A 7 19.26 22.76 -12.06
N PHE A 8 19.01 21.45 -12.16
CA PHE A 8 17.70 20.88 -11.87
C PHE A 8 17.39 20.79 -10.36
N PRO A 9 18.29 20.28 -9.49
CA PRO A 9 18.09 20.37 -8.05
C PRO A 9 17.94 21.80 -7.54
N LEU A 10 18.59 22.78 -8.19
CA LEU A 10 18.45 24.20 -7.86
C LEU A 10 17.08 24.75 -8.27
N LEU A 11 16.60 24.41 -9.47
CA LEU A 11 15.26 24.78 -9.94
C LEU A 11 14.17 24.19 -9.03
N LEU A 12 14.31 22.93 -8.62
CA LEU A 12 13.35 22.26 -7.74
C LEU A 12 13.37 22.80 -6.30
N LYS A 13 14.50 23.37 -5.86
CA LYS A 13 14.61 24.08 -4.58
C LYS A 13 14.21 25.55 -4.69
N ALA A 14 14.02 26.07 -5.90
CA ALA A 14 13.64 27.46 -6.10
C ALA A 14 12.20 27.64 -5.62
N LYS A 15 12.03 28.48 -4.60
CA LYS A 15 10.73 28.87 -4.06
C LYS A 15 9.68 29.20 -5.14
N PRO A 16 10.00 29.95 -6.22
CA PRO A 16 9.03 30.24 -7.28
C PRO A 16 8.52 29.01 -8.03
N PHE A 17 9.34 27.96 -8.17
CA PHE A 17 8.94 26.72 -8.82
C PHE A 17 8.03 25.89 -7.91
N ILE A 18 8.33 25.83 -6.61
CA ILE A 18 7.44 25.22 -5.61
C ILE A 18 6.11 25.97 -5.53
N ASP A 19 6.15 27.30 -5.45
CA ASP A 19 4.95 28.15 -5.43
C ASP A 19 4.12 27.97 -6.73
N LEU A 20 4.77 27.73 -7.88
CA LEU A 20 4.11 27.39 -9.15
C LEU A 20 3.46 25.99 -9.12
N LEU A 21 4.14 24.99 -8.56
CA LEU A 21 3.57 23.64 -8.39
C LEU A 21 2.38 23.65 -7.44
N ASP A 22 2.48 24.39 -6.34
CA ASP A 22 1.37 24.62 -5.39
C ASP A 22 0.20 25.34 -6.07
N TYR A 23 0.47 26.36 -6.87
CA TYR A 23 -0.55 27.06 -7.67
C TYR A 23 -1.23 26.12 -8.70
N VAL A 24 -0.46 25.26 -9.36
CA VAL A 24 -0.97 24.25 -10.30
C VAL A 24 -1.76 23.15 -9.57
N ARG A 25 -1.50 22.87 -8.29
CA ARG A 25 -2.26 21.92 -7.48
C ARG A 25 -3.68 22.43 -7.19
N ASP A 26 -3.82 23.74 -6.92
CA ASP A 26 -5.04 24.32 -6.36
C ASP A 26 -6.05 24.82 -7.43
N GLU A 27 -5.67 24.84 -8.71
CA GLU A 27 -6.50 25.31 -9.84
C GLU A 27 -7.34 24.20 -10.54
N PRO A 28 -8.55 24.50 -11.04
CA PRO A 28 -9.40 23.57 -11.80
C PRO A 28 -8.72 23.01 -13.07
N TYR A 29 -7.76 23.73 -13.66
CA TYR A 29 -6.97 23.29 -14.82
C TYR A 29 -5.63 22.67 -14.46
N GLY A 30 -5.36 22.47 -13.17
CA GLY A 30 -4.11 21.96 -12.64
C GLY A 30 -3.65 20.65 -13.24
N SER A 31 -4.57 19.83 -13.77
CA SER A 31 -4.24 18.54 -14.41
C SER A 31 -3.55 18.71 -15.74
N ARG A 32 -3.89 19.76 -16.52
CA ARG A 32 -3.26 20.05 -17.81
C ARG A 32 -1.88 20.66 -17.63
N CYS A 33 -1.74 21.58 -16.67
CA CYS A 33 -0.44 22.17 -16.31
C CYS A 33 0.49 21.13 -15.67
N ALA A 34 0.03 20.36 -14.67
CA ALA A 34 0.84 19.30 -14.07
C ALA A 34 1.27 18.28 -15.13
N ARG A 35 0.36 17.86 -16.03
CA ARG A 35 0.70 16.97 -17.14
C ARG A 35 1.69 17.60 -18.12
N ALA A 36 1.55 18.88 -18.45
CA ALA A 36 2.47 19.58 -19.35
C ALA A 36 3.86 19.73 -18.72
N VAL A 37 3.93 20.09 -17.44
CA VAL A 37 5.18 20.18 -16.66
C VAL A 37 5.83 18.81 -16.54
N LEU A 38 5.07 17.77 -16.18
CA LEU A 38 5.56 16.39 -16.13
C LEU A 38 6.06 15.88 -17.47
N THR A 39 5.28 16.11 -18.54
CA THR A 39 5.67 15.73 -19.89
C THR A 39 6.91 16.50 -20.35
N ALA A 40 7.03 17.77 -19.98
CA ALA A 40 8.20 18.59 -20.28
C ALA A 40 9.43 18.09 -19.51
N VAL A 41 9.31 17.81 -18.21
CA VAL A 41 10.40 17.26 -17.39
C VAL A 41 10.84 15.90 -17.94
N ILE A 42 9.92 14.96 -18.18
CA ILE A 42 10.24 13.63 -18.73
C ILE A 42 10.89 13.74 -20.12
N ARG A 43 10.51 14.72 -20.96
CA ARG A 43 11.08 14.93 -22.30
C ARG A 43 12.40 15.69 -22.30
N MET A 44 12.63 16.58 -21.34
CA MET A 44 13.87 17.34 -21.23
C MET A 44 15.02 16.49 -20.69
N PHE A 45 14.71 15.38 -20.01
CA PHE A 45 15.68 14.44 -19.48
C PHE A 45 15.43 13.07 -20.12
N GLU A 46 15.97 12.86 -21.33
CA GLU A 46 16.22 11.49 -21.79
C GLU A 46 17.04 10.82 -20.69
N VAL A 47 16.54 9.70 -20.14
CA VAL A 47 17.25 8.93 -19.11
C VAL A 47 18.46 8.28 -19.77
N GLY A 48 19.50 9.10 -19.97
CA GLY A 48 20.74 8.78 -20.64
C GLY A 48 21.91 8.98 -19.69
N SER A 49 22.59 7.87 -19.40
CA SER A 49 23.90 7.76 -18.75
C SER A 49 23.99 7.82 -17.21
N VAL A 50 24.40 6.67 -16.68
CA VAL A 50 24.85 6.26 -15.34
C VAL A 50 25.81 7.23 -14.64
N TYR A 51 25.28 8.13 -13.80
CA TYR A 51 25.98 8.64 -12.62
C TYR A 51 25.03 8.50 -11.41
N ASP A 52 25.26 7.45 -10.62
CA ASP A 52 24.23 6.78 -9.82
C ASP A 52 23.62 7.60 -8.67
N PHE A 53 24.34 8.56 -8.09
CA PHE A 53 23.83 9.27 -6.90
C PHE A 53 22.93 10.47 -7.27
N VAL A 54 23.34 11.27 -8.25
CA VAL A 54 22.60 12.46 -8.68
C VAL A 54 21.31 12.07 -9.38
N ILE A 55 21.35 11.02 -10.21
CA ILE A 55 20.15 10.49 -10.90
C ILE A 55 19.17 9.90 -9.89
N THR A 56 19.64 9.13 -8.91
CA THR A 56 18.75 8.55 -7.88
C THR A 56 18.03 9.65 -7.10
N GLU A 57 18.72 10.73 -6.73
CA GLU A 57 18.07 11.84 -6.04
C GLU A 57 17.12 12.63 -6.95
N GLN A 58 17.47 12.84 -8.22
CA GLN A 58 16.58 13.47 -9.21
C GLN A 58 15.31 12.65 -9.45
N VAL A 59 15.42 11.32 -9.58
CA VAL A 59 14.29 10.40 -9.71
C VAL A 59 13.39 10.48 -8.47
N ARG A 60 13.97 10.49 -7.26
CA ARG A 60 13.20 10.66 -6.01
C ARG A 60 12.48 12.00 -5.94
N VAL A 61 13.09 13.08 -6.40
CA VAL A 61 12.42 14.39 -6.39
C VAL A 61 11.30 14.44 -7.42
N ILE A 62 11.50 13.86 -8.61
CA ILE A 62 10.44 13.72 -9.61
C ILE A 62 9.28 12.91 -9.02
N ASP A 63 9.55 11.75 -8.43
CA ASP A 63 8.53 10.92 -7.77
C ASP A 63 7.73 11.69 -6.72
N ARG A 64 8.40 12.52 -5.91
CA ARG A 64 7.73 13.38 -4.92
C ARG A 64 6.81 14.39 -5.59
N ILE A 65 7.27 15.09 -6.63
CA ILE A 65 6.48 16.09 -7.35
C ILE A 65 5.27 15.43 -8.02
N VAL A 66 5.46 14.27 -8.65
CA VAL A 66 4.37 13.50 -9.24
C VAL A 66 3.37 13.11 -8.17
N SER A 67 3.84 12.53 -7.06
CA SER A 67 3.00 12.09 -5.96
C SER A 67 2.17 13.25 -5.39
N SER A 68 2.79 14.41 -5.15
CA SER A 68 2.08 15.61 -4.71
C SER A 68 1.07 16.13 -5.74
N ALA A 69 1.34 15.99 -7.05
CA ALA A 69 0.40 16.38 -8.09
C ALA A 69 -0.80 15.41 -8.23
N LEU A 70 -0.65 14.18 -7.73
CA LEU A 70 -1.72 13.17 -7.64
C LEU A 70 -2.63 13.39 -6.43
N ASP A 71 -2.17 14.07 -5.39
CA ASP A 71 -2.91 14.37 -4.15
C ASP A 71 -4.03 15.41 -4.36
N ARG A 72 -4.97 15.11 -5.26
CA ARG A 72 -6.09 16.00 -5.63
C ARG A 72 -7.29 15.76 -4.73
N PRO A 73 -7.69 16.73 -3.88
CA PRO A 73 -8.82 16.56 -2.98
C PRO A 73 -10.19 16.60 -3.69
N LEU A 74 -10.29 17.16 -4.90
CA LEU A 74 -11.56 17.52 -5.54
C LEU A 74 -12.27 16.43 -6.36
N LEU A 75 -11.68 15.25 -6.56
CA LEU A 75 -12.30 14.19 -7.38
C LEU A 75 -13.29 13.30 -6.60
N SER A 76 -13.49 13.52 -5.30
CA SER A 76 -14.32 12.63 -4.46
C SER A 76 -15.83 12.71 -4.72
N SER A 77 -16.31 13.74 -5.44
CA SER A 77 -17.73 13.92 -5.76
C SER A 77 -18.22 12.97 -6.87
N ASP A 78 -17.31 12.48 -7.71
CA ASP A 78 -17.58 11.51 -8.77
C ASP A 78 -16.64 10.30 -8.61
N PRO A 79 -17.10 9.24 -7.91
CA PRO A 79 -16.24 8.11 -7.53
C PRO A 79 -15.74 7.33 -8.76
N ASP A 80 -16.57 7.19 -9.79
CA ASP A 80 -16.20 6.50 -11.03
C ASP A 80 -15.07 7.24 -11.75
N ARG A 81 -15.19 8.57 -11.85
CA ARG A 81 -14.15 9.42 -12.44
C ARG A 81 -12.87 9.45 -11.61
N HIS A 82 -12.98 9.42 -10.28
CA HIS A 82 -11.82 9.33 -9.39
C HIS A 82 -11.05 8.04 -9.63
N LEU A 83 -11.75 6.90 -9.64
CA LEU A 83 -11.13 5.61 -9.89
C LEU A 83 -10.49 5.56 -11.28
N ALA A 84 -11.19 6.05 -12.31
CA ALA A 84 -10.64 6.13 -13.66
C ALA A 84 -9.36 6.98 -13.73
N PHE A 85 -9.31 8.11 -13.01
CA PHE A 85 -8.11 8.93 -12.90
C PHE A 85 -6.93 8.16 -12.30
N LEU A 86 -7.14 7.44 -11.19
CA LEU A 86 -6.08 6.65 -10.55
C LEU A 86 -5.61 5.47 -11.42
N CYS A 87 -6.53 4.79 -12.10
CA CYS A 87 -6.18 3.74 -13.07
C CYS A 87 -5.37 4.30 -14.25
N HIS A 88 -5.70 5.52 -14.71
CA HIS A 88 -4.92 6.20 -15.74
C HIS A 88 -3.54 6.62 -15.23
N ALA A 89 -3.46 7.18 -14.02
CA ALA A 89 -2.19 7.54 -13.38
C ALA A 89 -1.25 6.33 -13.30
N ARG A 90 -1.75 5.17 -12.84
CA ARG A 90 -1.00 3.90 -12.88
C ARG A 90 -0.47 3.60 -14.27
N SER A 91 -1.30 3.67 -15.30
CA SER A 91 -0.90 3.30 -16.67
C SER A 91 0.21 4.20 -17.24
N VAL A 92 0.30 5.45 -16.77
CA VAL A 92 1.33 6.41 -17.21
C VAL A 92 2.59 6.32 -16.36
N LEU A 93 2.46 5.97 -15.08
CA LEU A 93 3.54 5.99 -14.08
C LEU A 93 4.10 4.60 -13.75
N PHE A 94 3.78 3.58 -14.55
CA PHE A 94 4.16 2.18 -14.31
C PHE A 94 5.67 1.92 -14.19
N GLN A 95 6.50 2.87 -14.61
CA GLN A 95 7.96 2.75 -14.57
C GLN A 95 8.57 3.15 -13.20
N SER A 96 7.79 3.76 -12.31
CA SER A 96 8.23 4.16 -10.97
C SER A 96 7.44 3.43 -9.90
N ASP A 97 8.10 2.48 -9.22
CA ASP A 97 7.56 1.78 -8.06
C ASP A 97 7.07 2.75 -6.97
N GLY A 98 7.79 3.86 -6.75
CA GLY A 98 7.41 4.89 -5.78
C GLY A 98 6.09 5.56 -6.16
N CYS A 99 5.93 5.94 -7.42
CA CYS A 99 4.67 6.49 -7.93
C CYS A 99 3.53 5.46 -7.87
N ILE A 100 3.77 4.20 -8.24
CA ILE A 100 2.76 3.15 -8.16
C ILE A 100 2.33 2.90 -6.71
N ALA A 101 3.27 2.84 -5.76
CA ALA A 101 2.97 2.70 -4.34
C ALA A 101 2.13 3.87 -3.82
N HIS A 102 2.40 5.09 -4.28
CA HIS A 102 1.57 6.26 -3.97
C HIS A 102 0.17 6.15 -4.56
N VAL A 103 0.04 5.71 -5.81
CA VAL A 103 -1.28 5.46 -6.44
C VAL A 103 -2.06 4.40 -5.66
N VAL A 104 -1.44 3.30 -5.24
CA VAL A 104 -2.07 2.28 -4.38
C VAL A 104 -2.57 2.91 -3.08
N THR A 105 -1.74 3.74 -2.44
CA THR A 105 -2.10 4.45 -1.20
C THR A 105 -3.29 5.39 -1.40
N LEU A 106 -3.32 6.14 -2.50
CA LEU A 106 -4.44 7.00 -2.86
C LEU A 106 -5.71 6.21 -3.14
N MET A 107 -5.63 5.10 -3.88
CA MET A 107 -6.75 4.21 -4.15
C MET A 107 -7.31 3.61 -2.86
N MET A 108 -6.44 3.17 -1.95
CA MET A 108 -6.80 2.61 -0.64
C MET A 108 -7.52 3.66 0.22
N SER A 109 -6.94 4.86 0.34
CA SER A 109 -7.52 5.99 1.08
C SER A 109 -8.86 6.45 0.49
N PHE A 110 -8.98 6.46 -0.85
CA PHE A 110 -10.25 6.71 -1.53
C PHE A 110 -11.28 5.62 -1.21
N ALA A 111 -10.91 4.34 -1.28
CA ALA A 111 -11.78 3.21 -1.00
C ALA A 111 -12.35 3.26 0.42
N PHE A 112 -11.50 3.50 1.43
CA PHE A 112 -11.95 3.64 2.81
C PHE A 112 -12.90 4.84 3.00
N ARG A 113 -12.55 6.01 2.46
CA ARG A 113 -13.42 7.21 2.55
C ARG A 113 -14.76 7.00 1.84
N PHE A 114 -14.75 6.38 0.67
CA PHE A 114 -15.96 6.02 -0.06
C PHE A 114 -16.81 5.03 0.74
N TYR A 115 -16.18 4.01 1.32
CA TYR A 115 -16.86 3.03 2.14
C TYR A 115 -17.52 3.67 3.37
N LEU A 116 -16.82 4.55 4.08
CA LEU A 116 -17.36 5.19 5.28
C LEU A 116 -18.43 6.25 4.99
N SER A 117 -18.33 6.96 3.87
CA SER A 117 -19.26 8.04 3.52
C SER A 117 -20.58 7.54 2.91
N GLN A 118 -20.57 6.39 2.23
CA GLN A 118 -21.73 5.88 1.50
C GLN A 118 -22.58 4.92 2.34
N ARG A 119 -23.91 5.05 2.23
CA ARG A 119 -24.84 4.08 2.85
C ARG A 119 -24.69 2.70 2.20
N SER A 120 -24.88 1.66 3.01
CA SER A 120 -24.85 0.27 2.57
C SER A 120 -25.88 0.04 1.45
N SER A 121 -25.41 -0.39 0.28
CA SER A 121 -26.22 -0.70 -0.90
C SER A 121 -25.50 -1.72 -1.77
N SER A 122 -26.23 -2.40 -2.66
CA SER A 122 -25.64 -3.31 -3.66
C SER A 122 -24.67 -2.56 -4.58
N ARG A 123 -25.06 -1.39 -5.07
CA ARG A 123 -24.21 -0.54 -5.93
C ARG A 123 -22.90 -0.15 -5.25
N LYS A 124 -22.92 0.18 -3.95
CA LYS A 124 -21.70 0.42 -3.17
C LYS A 124 -20.81 -0.82 -3.14
N ALA A 125 -21.38 -2.00 -2.90
CA ALA A 125 -20.62 -3.24 -2.88
C ALA A 125 -20.00 -3.54 -4.26
N ASP A 126 -20.75 -3.38 -5.34
CA ASP A 126 -20.26 -3.56 -6.72
C ASP A 126 -19.08 -2.64 -7.03
N PHE A 127 -19.23 -1.35 -6.69
CA PHE A 127 -18.17 -0.37 -6.87
C PHE A 127 -16.93 -0.72 -6.03
N MET A 128 -17.10 -1.08 -4.77
CA MET A 128 -15.99 -1.51 -3.91
C MET A 128 -15.27 -2.73 -4.48
N ARG A 129 -16.00 -3.72 -5.02
CA ARG A 129 -15.40 -4.87 -5.70
C ARG A 129 -14.57 -4.46 -6.92
N ALA A 130 -15.03 -3.48 -7.69
CA ALA A 130 -14.26 -2.91 -8.81
C ALA A 130 -13.00 -2.18 -8.33
N VAL A 131 -13.08 -1.41 -7.24
CA VAL A 131 -11.91 -0.75 -6.63
C VAL A 131 -10.89 -1.79 -6.14
N ILE A 132 -11.34 -2.83 -5.45
CA ILE A 132 -10.50 -3.94 -4.97
C ILE A 132 -9.79 -4.65 -6.12
N ALA A 133 -10.50 -4.93 -7.22
CA ALA A 133 -9.91 -5.54 -8.40
C ALA A 133 -8.83 -4.63 -9.03
N ASN A 134 -9.08 -3.32 -9.12
CA ASN A 134 -8.09 -2.38 -9.62
C ASN A 134 -6.90 -2.23 -8.66
N LEU A 135 -7.12 -2.23 -7.35
CA LEU A 135 -6.07 -2.26 -6.34
C LEU A 135 -5.17 -3.48 -6.55
N PHE A 136 -5.75 -4.66 -6.69
CA PHE A 136 -5.00 -5.90 -6.90
C PHE A 136 -4.09 -5.82 -8.14
N VAL A 137 -4.61 -5.42 -9.31
CA VAL A 137 -3.80 -5.27 -10.53
C VAL A 137 -2.69 -4.22 -10.36
N THR A 138 -2.96 -3.14 -9.62
CA THR A 138 -1.97 -2.08 -9.37
C THR A 138 -0.87 -2.57 -8.43
N ILE A 139 -1.23 -3.35 -7.40
CA ILE A 139 -0.28 -3.95 -6.47
C ILE A 139 0.66 -4.91 -7.20
N LEU A 140 0.14 -5.74 -8.11
CA LEU A 140 0.95 -6.63 -8.95
C LEU A 140 1.95 -5.90 -9.87
N SER A 141 1.78 -4.59 -10.06
CA SER A 141 2.71 -3.77 -10.86
C SER A 141 3.93 -3.28 -10.07
N LEU A 142 3.97 -3.49 -8.74
CA LEU A 142 5.11 -3.15 -7.90
C LEU A 142 6.22 -4.20 -8.08
N SER A 143 7.48 -3.81 -7.94
CA SER A 143 8.61 -4.74 -8.03
C SER A 143 8.97 -5.36 -6.67
N ASP A 144 8.73 -4.65 -5.56
CA ASP A 144 9.03 -5.14 -4.20
C ASP A 144 7.95 -6.10 -3.66
N PRO A 145 8.24 -7.40 -3.48
CA PRO A 145 7.28 -8.37 -2.98
C PRO A 145 6.83 -8.10 -1.53
N VAL A 146 7.67 -7.49 -0.69
CA VAL A 146 7.28 -7.12 0.68
C VAL A 146 6.23 -6.02 0.66
N LEU A 147 6.39 -5.05 -0.25
CA LEU A 147 5.41 -4.00 -0.46
C LEU A 147 4.12 -4.54 -1.07
N GLN A 148 4.22 -5.46 -2.03
CA GLN A 148 3.06 -6.18 -2.58
C GLN A 148 2.28 -6.90 -1.48
N PHE A 149 2.97 -7.62 -0.58
CA PHE A 149 2.35 -8.31 0.54
C PHE A 149 1.61 -7.33 1.45
N LYS A 150 2.27 -6.25 1.89
CA LYS A 150 1.69 -5.25 2.80
C LYS A 150 0.44 -4.60 2.20
N PHE A 151 0.47 -4.19 0.94
CA PHE A 151 -0.70 -3.61 0.29
C PHE A 151 -1.81 -4.64 0.01
N SER A 152 -1.45 -5.87 -0.34
CA SER A 152 -2.43 -6.95 -0.52
C SER A 152 -3.17 -7.25 0.78
N LEU A 153 -2.43 -7.33 1.89
CA LEU A 153 -3.00 -7.54 3.21
C LEU A 153 -3.94 -6.39 3.63
N ARG A 154 -3.58 -5.14 3.32
CA ARG A 154 -4.48 -3.99 3.49
C ARG A 154 -5.75 -4.12 2.63
N THR A 155 -5.61 -4.65 1.42
CA THR A 155 -6.73 -4.86 0.49
C THR A 155 -7.66 -5.98 0.97
N VAL A 156 -7.15 -6.99 1.70
CA VAL A 156 -7.99 -8.01 2.37
C VAL A 156 -8.98 -7.37 3.34
N TYR A 157 -8.57 -6.36 4.12
CA TYR A 157 -9.51 -5.65 4.99
C TYR A 157 -10.63 -4.98 4.19
N LEU A 158 -10.32 -4.34 3.05
CA LEU A 158 -11.34 -3.75 2.19
C LEU A 158 -12.30 -4.81 1.60
N SER A 159 -11.78 -5.97 1.21
CA SER A 159 -12.63 -7.05 0.66
C SER A 159 -13.56 -7.65 1.72
N LEU A 160 -13.09 -7.77 2.97
CA LEU A 160 -13.92 -8.15 4.11
C LEU A 160 -15.03 -7.11 4.36
N LEU A 161 -14.69 -5.81 4.38
CA LEU A 161 -15.66 -4.72 4.54
C LEU A 161 -16.70 -4.69 3.41
N ALA A 162 -16.28 -4.98 2.18
CA ALA A 162 -17.13 -5.09 1.01
C ALA A 162 -17.93 -6.41 0.95
N LYS A 163 -17.74 -7.32 1.92
CA LYS A 163 -18.35 -8.66 1.97
C LYS A 163 -18.07 -9.48 0.72
N SER A 164 -16.90 -9.29 0.12
CA SER A 164 -16.47 -9.97 -1.09
C SER A 164 -15.60 -11.17 -0.73
N ILE A 165 -16.24 -12.30 -0.44
CA ILE A 165 -15.55 -13.55 -0.06
C ILE A 165 -14.58 -14.01 -1.18
N PRO A 166 -14.96 -14.08 -2.47
CA PRO A 166 -14.06 -14.56 -3.51
C PRO A 166 -12.78 -13.73 -3.65
N GLN A 167 -12.88 -12.40 -3.53
CA GLN A 167 -11.71 -11.52 -3.59
C GLN A 167 -10.86 -11.63 -2.32
N THR A 168 -11.50 -11.81 -1.16
CA THR A 168 -10.81 -12.05 0.10
C THR A 168 -9.96 -13.31 0.02
N GLU A 169 -10.53 -14.42 -0.46
CA GLU A 169 -9.80 -15.68 -0.62
C GLU A 169 -8.65 -15.57 -1.62
N ALA A 170 -8.88 -14.92 -2.78
CA ALA A 170 -7.85 -14.71 -3.79
C ALA A 170 -6.67 -13.89 -3.23
N LEU A 171 -6.95 -12.80 -2.51
CA LEU A 171 -5.92 -11.96 -1.90
C LEU A 171 -5.15 -12.69 -0.79
N LEU A 172 -5.83 -13.49 0.03
CA LEU A 172 -5.18 -14.30 1.07
C LEU A 172 -4.28 -15.38 0.46
N GLY A 173 -4.73 -16.06 -0.60
CA GLY A 173 -3.91 -17.00 -1.35
C GLY A 173 -2.65 -16.34 -1.92
N PHE A 174 -2.81 -15.18 -2.55
CA PHE A 174 -1.69 -14.40 -3.07
C PHE A 174 -0.71 -13.96 -1.96
N CYS A 175 -1.22 -13.54 -0.80
CA CYS A 175 -0.36 -13.20 0.34
C CYS A 175 0.46 -14.41 0.83
N LEU A 176 -0.12 -15.61 0.84
CA LEU A 176 0.59 -16.84 1.20
C LEU A 176 1.68 -17.19 0.18
N GLU A 177 1.38 -17.07 -1.11
CA GLU A 177 2.36 -17.28 -2.19
C GLU A 177 3.55 -16.31 -2.08
N ILE A 178 3.30 -15.04 -1.77
CA ILE A 178 4.38 -14.09 -1.50
C ILE A 178 5.18 -14.55 -0.28
N LEU A 179 4.53 -14.79 0.86
CA LEU A 179 5.24 -15.20 2.08
C LEU A 179 6.10 -16.44 1.86
N GLU A 180 5.64 -17.42 1.07
CA GLU A 180 6.40 -18.62 0.73
C GLU A 180 7.63 -18.35 -0.14
N SER A 181 7.57 -17.33 -1.01
CA SER A 181 8.62 -17.00 -1.99
C SER A 181 9.58 -15.89 -1.54
N LEU A 182 9.32 -15.23 -0.40
CA LEU A 182 10.18 -14.16 0.09
C LEU A 182 11.60 -14.66 0.40
N PRO A 183 12.65 -14.02 -0.16
CA PRO A 183 14.04 -14.40 0.11
C PRO A 183 14.55 -13.78 1.43
N LEU A 184 13.75 -13.83 2.49
CA LEU A 184 14.04 -13.19 3.78
C LEU A 184 14.45 -14.21 4.84
N SER A 185 15.23 -13.76 5.84
CA SER A 185 15.50 -14.59 7.01
C SER A 185 14.23 -14.79 7.84
N ALA A 186 14.19 -15.86 8.65
CA ALA A 186 13.06 -16.12 9.54
C ALA A 186 12.78 -14.93 10.47
N SER A 187 13.82 -14.23 10.95
CA SER A 187 13.66 -13.04 11.80
C SER A 187 12.95 -11.87 11.12
N GLU A 188 13.21 -11.67 9.82
CA GLU A 188 12.60 -10.61 9.01
C GLU A 188 11.17 -10.94 8.60
N CYS A 189 10.82 -12.24 8.54
CA CYS A 189 9.46 -12.70 8.27
C CYS A 189 8.51 -12.60 9.47
N VAL A 190 9.02 -12.65 10.71
CA VAL A 190 8.18 -12.63 11.93
C VAL A 190 7.19 -11.44 11.96
N PRO A 191 7.58 -10.19 11.64
CA PRO A 191 6.62 -9.08 11.58
C PRO A 191 5.52 -9.27 10.54
N LEU A 192 5.84 -9.88 9.39
CA LEU A 192 4.88 -10.15 8.32
C LEU A 192 3.89 -11.25 8.73
N PHE A 193 4.39 -12.31 9.38
CA PHE A 193 3.58 -13.38 9.95
C PHE A 193 2.59 -12.85 11.00
N LYS A 194 3.06 -11.97 11.89
CA LYS A 194 2.19 -11.32 12.89
C LYS A 194 1.06 -10.52 12.23
N GLN A 195 1.37 -9.76 11.18
CA GLN A 195 0.37 -9.00 10.45
C GLN A 195 -0.64 -9.91 9.74
N PHE A 196 -0.17 -10.98 9.09
CA PHE A 196 -1.05 -11.95 8.43
C PHE A 196 -2.00 -12.61 9.41
N LEU A 197 -1.47 -13.08 10.54
CA LEU A 197 -2.26 -13.71 11.60
C LEU A 197 -3.32 -12.76 12.17
N ALA A 198 -2.98 -11.48 12.36
CA ALA A 198 -3.93 -10.47 12.82
C ALA A 198 -5.13 -10.31 11.87
N VAL A 199 -4.93 -10.47 10.55
CA VAL A 199 -6.03 -10.46 9.58
C VAL A 199 -6.87 -11.73 9.67
N LEU A 200 -6.24 -12.90 9.76
CA LEU A 200 -6.94 -14.19 9.74
C LEU A 200 -8.01 -14.32 10.82
N VAL A 201 -7.83 -13.67 11.98
CA VAL A 201 -8.82 -13.66 13.07
C VAL A 201 -10.18 -13.08 12.63
N PHE A 202 -10.20 -12.24 11.59
CA PHE A 202 -11.41 -11.62 11.07
C PHE A 202 -11.96 -12.31 9.81
N VAL A 203 -11.26 -13.31 9.28
CA VAL A 203 -11.67 -14.00 8.05
C VAL A 203 -12.70 -15.08 8.40
N PRO A 204 -13.93 -15.02 7.86
CA PRO A 204 -14.92 -16.07 8.10
C PRO A 204 -14.54 -17.36 7.37
N ASP A 205 -14.89 -18.51 7.94
CA ASP A 205 -14.78 -19.79 7.26
C ASP A 205 -15.70 -19.83 6.02
N VAL A 206 -15.23 -20.51 4.98
CA VAL A 206 -15.98 -20.73 3.74
C VAL A 206 -16.62 -22.12 3.79
N PRO A 207 -17.95 -22.26 3.67
CA PRO A 207 -18.65 -23.52 3.89
C PRO A 207 -18.15 -24.69 3.01
N GLN A 208 -17.59 -24.38 1.84
CA GLN A 208 -17.11 -25.37 0.88
C GLN A 208 -15.67 -25.84 1.16
N ARG A 209 -14.98 -25.28 2.18
CA ARG A 209 -13.60 -25.61 2.52
C ARG A 209 -13.50 -26.16 3.95
N PRO A 210 -12.43 -26.91 4.25
CA PRO A 210 -12.13 -27.25 5.64
C PRO A 210 -12.04 -25.98 6.50
N VAL A 211 -12.57 -26.09 7.72
CA VAL A 211 -12.46 -25.05 8.76
C VAL A 211 -10.98 -24.68 8.93
N LEU A 212 -10.69 -23.38 9.05
CA LEU A 212 -9.33 -22.86 9.18
C LEU A 212 -8.37 -23.20 8.02
N SER A 213 -8.87 -23.53 6.82
CA SER A 213 -8.03 -23.90 5.67
C SER A 213 -6.90 -22.91 5.35
N VAL A 214 -7.17 -21.60 5.41
CA VAL A 214 -6.15 -20.56 5.18
C VAL A 214 -5.12 -20.53 6.31
N PHE A 215 -5.54 -20.74 7.56
CA PHE A 215 -4.64 -20.82 8.70
C PHE A 215 -3.74 -22.07 8.61
N THR A 216 -4.28 -23.21 8.21
CA THR A 216 -3.49 -24.43 7.96
C THR A 216 -2.44 -24.20 6.86
N ALA A 217 -2.82 -23.54 5.76
CA ALA A 217 -1.86 -23.18 4.72
C ALA A 217 -0.76 -22.23 5.23
N PHE A 218 -1.12 -21.28 6.08
CA PHE A 218 -0.16 -20.37 6.72
C PHE A 218 0.82 -21.10 7.65
N VAL A 219 0.35 -22.05 8.47
CA VAL A 219 1.23 -22.88 9.32
C VAL A 219 2.24 -23.64 8.46
N ASN A 220 1.81 -24.22 7.34
CA ASN A 220 2.71 -24.93 6.42
C ASN A 220 3.80 -24.00 5.85
N VAL A 221 3.50 -22.72 5.60
CA VAL A 221 4.50 -21.72 5.18
C VAL A 221 5.51 -21.48 6.31
N ILE A 222 5.04 -21.26 7.54
CA ILE A 222 5.92 -21.04 8.71
C ILE A 222 6.83 -22.25 8.93
N GLU A 223 6.30 -23.46 8.88
CA GLU A 223 7.07 -24.71 9.06
C GLU A 223 8.23 -24.83 8.06
N ARG A 224 8.08 -24.33 6.84
CA ARG A 224 9.20 -24.33 5.87
C ARG A 224 10.29 -23.36 6.27
N TYR A 225 9.95 -22.17 6.77
CA TYR A 225 10.93 -21.24 7.33
C TYR A 225 11.61 -21.80 8.58
N VAL A 226 10.88 -22.55 9.41
CA VAL A 226 11.40 -23.25 10.59
C VAL A 226 12.46 -24.28 10.21
N VAL A 227 12.15 -25.11 9.19
CA VAL A 227 13.03 -26.18 8.73
C VAL A 227 14.28 -25.62 8.05
N ILE A 228 14.17 -24.49 7.35
CA ILE A 228 15.30 -23.84 6.66
C ILE A 228 16.17 -23.03 7.65
N GLY A 229 15.57 -22.41 8.66
CA GLY A 229 16.27 -21.62 9.67
C GLY A 229 16.20 -22.29 11.04
N ASN A 230 17.23 -23.08 11.39
CA ASN A 230 17.41 -23.73 12.70
C ASN A 230 16.73 -22.96 13.86
N PHE A 231 15.57 -23.47 14.27
CA PHE A 231 14.57 -22.76 15.09
C PHE A 231 14.99 -22.52 16.56
N GLU A 232 16.15 -23.04 16.98
CA GLU A 232 16.62 -22.97 18.36
C GLU A 232 16.88 -21.53 18.85
N LYS A 233 17.16 -20.58 17.95
CA LYS A 233 17.36 -19.16 18.34
C LYS A 233 16.06 -18.36 18.46
N ILE A 234 15.04 -18.65 17.66
CA ILE A 234 13.81 -17.83 17.61
C ILE A 234 12.90 -18.11 18.83
N ILE A 235 12.90 -19.34 19.34
CA ILE A 235 12.13 -19.68 20.55
C ILE A 235 12.73 -19.03 21.81
N GLN A 236 14.05 -18.88 21.90
CA GLN A 236 14.70 -18.21 23.04
C GLN A 236 14.39 -16.71 23.10
N GLU A 237 14.34 -16.03 21.95
CA GLU A 237 13.99 -14.61 21.88
C GLU A 237 12.49 -14.35 22.12
N THR A 238 11.64 -15.32 21.78
CA THR A 238 10.18 -15.19 21.97
C THR A 238 9.75 -15.55 23.41
N THR A 239 10.45 -16.47 24.08
CA THR A 239 10.18 -16.80 25.50
C THR A 239 10.66 -15.72 26.47
N SER A 240 11.71 -14.96 26.12
CA SER A 240 12.17 -13.79 26.91
C SER A 240 11.12 -12.67 27.00
N TYR A 241 10.20 -12.56 26.04
CA TYR A 241 9.13 -11.55 26.05
C TYR A 241 7.88 -11.98 26.83
N HIS A 242 7.70 -13.27 27.09
CA HIS A 242 6.50 -13.80 27.75
C HIS A 242 6.54 -13.70 29.29
N GLU A 243 7.72 -13.54 29.89
CA GLU A 243 7.87 -13.31 31.34
C GLU A 243 7.51 -11.88 31.78
N ASP A 244 7.55 -10.89 30.88
CA ASP A 244 7.19 -9.50 31.20
C ASP A 244 5.69 -9.21 30.99
N ILE A 245 5.03 -9.89 30.06
CA ILE A 245 3.59 -9.68 29.79
C ILE A 245 2.71 -10.36 30.85
N SER A 246 3.13 -11.52 31.38
CA SER A 246 2.39 -12.22 32.43
C SER A 246 2.32 -11.45 33.76
N LYS A 247 3.23 -10.51 34.01
CA LYS A 247 3.20 -9.63 35.20
C LYS A 247 2.23 -8.46 35.06
N THR A 248 1.86 -8.09 33.85
CA THR A 248 1.08 -6.88 33.57
C THR A 248 -0.42 -7.17 33.38
N PHE A 249 -0.80 -8.41 33.03
CA PHE A 249 -2.17 -8.76 32.67
C PHE A 249 -3.08 -9.15 33.86
N VAL A 250 -2.57 -9.21 35.08
CA VAL A 250 -3.33 -9.59 36.28
C VAL A 250 -4.19 -8.44 36.85
N SER A 251 -4.07 -7.18 36.38
CA SER A 251 -4.71 -6.03 37.06
C SER A 251 -5.64 -5.12 36.24
N GLY A 252 -6.24 -5.54 35.13
CA GLY A 252 -6.98 -4.58 34.29
C GLY A 252 -8.16 -5.13 33.50
N SER A 253 -9.29 -5.34 34.17
CA SER A 253 -10.57 -5.67 33.55
C SER A 253 -11.33 -4.39 33.17
N THR A 254 -11.54 -4.09 31.87
CA THR A 254 -12.88 -3.76 31.30
C THR A 254 -12.85 -3.52 29.79
N ARG A 255 -13.90 -4.04 29.13
CA ARG A 255 -14.28 -3.88 27.72
C ARG A 255 -14.89 -2.49 27.45
N LEU A 256 -14.91 -2.13 26.16
CA LEU A 256 -15.63 -1.02 25.48
C LEU A 256 -14.77 0.19 25.08
N ALA A 257 -13.84 0.01 24.15
CA ALA A 257 -13.21 1.11 23.40
C ALA A 257 -12.79 0.76 21.94
N SER A 258 -13.19 -0.40 21.43
CA SER A 258 -12.58 -1.01 20.23
C SER A 258 -13.06 -0.49 18.86
N VAL A 259 -13.71 0.67 18.80
CA VAL A 259 -14.11 1.29 17.51
C VAL A 259 -13.44 2.65 17.29
N SER A 260 -13.02 3.36 18.35
CA SER A 260 -12.35 4.67 18.24
C SER A 260 -10.82 4.57 18.13
N VAL A 261 -10.22 3.45 18.54
CA VAL A 261 -8.76 3.23 18.47
C VAL A 261 -8.31 2.93 17.04
N LEU A 262 -9.13 2.19 16.27
CA LEU A 262 -8.82 1.83 14.88
C LEU A 262 -8.79 3.03 13.92
N SER A 263 -9.44 4.16 14.24
CA SER A 263 -9.35 5.36 13.40
C SER A 263 -8.11 6.21 13.66
N LYS A 264 -7.47 6.06 14.83
CA LYS A 264 -6.27 6.82 15.19
C LYS A 264 -4.98 6.19 14.66
N GLU A 265 -4.92 4.85 14.56
CA GLU A 265 -3.74 4.16 14.03
C GLU A 265 -3.64 4.18 12.50
N LEU A 266 -4.74 4.48 11.79
CA LEU A 266 -4.70 4.70 10.34
C LEU A 266 -4.21 6.09 9.91
N TYR A 267 -4.02 7.02 10.86
CA TYR A 267 -3.55 8.39 10.60
C TYR A 267 -2.09 8.64 11.02
N ILE A 268 -1.40 7.61 11.51
CA ILE A 268 0.02 7.67 11.84
C ILE A 268 0.69 6.53 11.06
N ILE A 269 1.46 6.91 10.03
CA ILE A 269 2.27 6.13 9.06
C ILE A 269 1.77 6.31 7.62
#